data_AF-A0A2V8X4W7-F1
#
_entry.id   AF-A0A2V8X4W7-F1
#
_cell.length_a   1.000
_cell.length_b   1.000
_cell.length_c   1.000
_cell.angle_alpha   90.00
_cell.angle_beta   90.00
_cell.angle_gamma   90.00
#
_symmetry.space_group_name_H-M   'P 1'
#
loop_
_entity.id
_entity.type
_entity.pdbx_description
1 polymer ?
#
loop_
_entity_poly.entity_id
_entity_poly.type
_entity_poly.pdbx_seq_one_letter_code
_entity_poly.pdbx_strand_id
1 'polypeptide(L)'
;MQPLKRILLIGIITFFALLSASCNGGSYGIVQPNPEDLCKCLPVEPYILDFRHIAKHVPIPAIAAQEIGVDTILSWTQDAFVAPDAPRTGRELQVFHVATAFLQEASVNSADCDVHFEISMTADKNAPRVIVETIVDSEFCSARQAAQSQLKKHGFTLDSSHGGELPQALPIAVLGMAFEDFDHSRGSVDVATNWELHPAIVTIP
;
A
#
# COMPACT_ATOMS: atom_id res chain seq x y z
N MET A 1 8.98 -54.10 -46.44
CA MET A 1 8.70 -53.69 -45.03
C MET A 1 9.64 -52.58 -44.51
N GLN A 2 10.15 -51.67 -45.35
CA GLN A 2 11.01 -50.54 -44.95
C GLN A 2 10.37 -49.13 -44.89
N PRO A 3 9.25 -48.80 -45.58
CA PRO A 3 8.77 -47.41 -45.60
C PRO A 3 8.04 -47.01 -44.30
N LEU A 4 7.47 -47.98 -43.58
CA LEU A 4 6.65 -47.71 -42.38
C LEU A 4 7.47 -47.25 -41.17
N LYS A 5 8.72 -47.75 -41.03
CA LYS A 5 9.60 -47.36 -39.91
C LYS A 5 10.13 -45.92 -40.04
N ARG A 6 10.30 -45.40 -41.26
CA ARG A 6 10.74 -44.01 -41.47
C ARG A 6 9.64 -42.99 -41.20
N ILE A 7 8.38 -43.31 -41.54
CA ILE A 7 7.24 -42.44 -41.28
C ILE A 7 6.96 -42.33 -39.77
N LEU A 8 7.10 -43.44 -39.04
CA LEU A 8 6.92 -43.45 -37.58
C LEU A 8 7.99 -42.62 -36.85
N LEU A 9 9.25 -42.67 -37.31
CA LEU A 9 10.35 -41.93 -36.68
C LEU A 9 10.23 -40.41 -36.89
N ILE A 10 9.78 -39.98 -38.07
CA ILE A 10 9.58 -38.55 -38.38
C ILE A 10 8.42 -37.98 -37.55
N GLY A 11 7.32 -38.72 -37.40
CA GLY A 11 6.16 -38.29 -36.60
C GLY A 11 6.47 -38.13 -35.11
N ILE A 12 7.33 -38.97 -34.54
CA ILE A 12 7.72 -38.88 -33.12
C ILE A 12 8.61 -37.65 -32.86
N ILE A 13 9.50 -37.31 -33.79
CA ILE A 13 10.39 -36.13 -33.65
C ILE A 13 9.58 -34.82 -33.82
N THR A 14 8.56 -34.80 -34.69
CA THR A 14 7.70 -33.61 -34.83
C THR A 14 6.77 -33.43 -33.63
N PHE A 15 6.29 -34.51 -33.02
CA PHE A 15 5.45 -34.45 -31.82
C PHE A 15 6.23 -33.98 -30.57
N PHE A 16 7.49 -34.39 -30.42
CA PHE A 16 8.35 -33.92 -29.33
C PHE A 16 8.80 -32.46 -29.48
N ALA A 17 8.99 -31.96 -30.71
CA ALA A 17 9.31 -30.56 -30.97
C ALA A 17 8.12 -29.60 -30.76
N LEU A 18 6.88 -30.09 -30.86
CA LEU A 18 5.66 -29.33 -30.58
C LEU A 18 5.31 -29.29 -29.07
N LEU A 19 5.77 -30.28 -28.30
CA LEU A 19 5.59 -30.31 -26.84
C LEU A 19 6.58 -29.39 -26.09
N SER A 20 7.73 -29.07 -26.67
CA SER A 20 8.69 -28.10 -26.09
C SER A 20 8.39 -26.65 -26.43
N ALA A 21 7.43 -26.39 -27.33
CA ALA A 21 6.91 -25.06 -27.65
C ALA A 21 5.56 -24.75 -26.96
N SER A 22 4.99 -25.70 -26.22
CA SER A 22 3.78 -25.48 -25.42
C SER A 22 4.17 -25.07 -24.01
N CYS A 23 4.28 -23.75 -23.88
CA CYS A 23 3.91 -22.98 -22.70
C CYS A 23 4.70 -23.28 -21.43
N ASN A 24 5.74 -22.45 -21.26
CA ASN A 24 6.17 -21.86 -20.00
C ASN A 24 5.11 -22.01 -18.91
N GLY A 25 5.51 -22.56 -17.77
CA GLY A 25 4.72 -22.54 -16.55
C GLY A 25 4.20 -21.13 -16.33
N GLY A 26 2.91 -20.93 -16.64
CA GLY A 26 2.16 -19.80 -16.16
C GLY A 26 2.15 -19.97 -14.65
N SER A 27 3.01 -19.22 -13.98
CA SER A 27 2.77 -18.88 -12.59
C SER A 27 1.33 -18.40 -12.56
N TYR A 28 0.43 -19.18 -11.95
CA TYR A 28 -0.88 -18.69 -11.52
C TYR A 28 -0.63 -17.77 -10.32
N GLY A 29 0.14 -16.71 -10.55
CA GLY A 29 0.16 -15.51 -9.76
C GLY A 29 -0.43 -14.47 -10.68
N ILE A 30 -1.56 -13.90 -10.28
CA ILE A 30 -2.18 -12.79 -10.99
C ILE A 30 -1.08 -11.73 -11.14
N VAL A 31 -0.55 -11.58 -12.36
CA VAL A 31 0.26 -10.41 -12.68
C VAL A 31 -0.73 -9.27 -12.64
N GLN A 32 -0.78 -8.61 -11.49
CA GLN A 32 -1.38 -7.29 -11.37
C GLN A 32 -0.91 -6.49 -12.58
N PRO A 33 -1.81 -5.90 -13.40
CA PRO A 33 -1.36 -4.80 -14.22
C PRO A 33 -0.66 -3.84 -13.26
N ASN A 34 0.51 -3.32 -13.64
CA ASN A 34 1.19 -2.30 -12.86
C ASN A 34 0.73 -0.94 -13.41
N PRO A 35 -0.44 -0.41 -13.01
CA PRO A 35 -0.92 0.82 -13.61
C PRO A 35 -0.05 1.98 -13.16
N GLU A 36 0.33 2.81 -14.13
CA GLU A 36 0.81 4.17 -13.83
C GLU A 36 -0.27 5.01 -13.14
N ASP A 37 -1.55 4.65 -13.29
CA ASP A 37 -2.70 5.33 -12.69
C ASP A 37 -3.17 4.57 -11.44
N LEU A 38 -2.90 5.13 -10.26
CA LEU A 38 -3.21 4.48 -8.98
C LEU A 38 -4.68 4.07 -8.85
N CYS A 39 -5.59 4.81 -9.46
CA CYS A 39 -7.02 4.50 -9.42
C CYS A 39 -7.43 3.29 -10.27
N LYS A 40 -6.51 2.75 -11.08
CA LYS A 40 -6.70 1.51 -11.84
C LYS A 40 -6.06 0.31 -11.17
N CYS A 41 -5.46 0.48 -9.99
CA CYS A 41 -4.96 -0.63 -9.19
C CYS A 41 -6.14 -1.43 -8.66
N LEU A 42 -6.08 -2.76 -8.77
CA LEU A 42 -7.15 -3.67 -8.37
C LEU A 42 -6.62 -4.58 -7.26
N PRO A 43 -7.17 -4.58 -6.05
CA PRO A 43 -6.68 -5.48 -4.98
C PRO A 43 -6.69 -6.95 -5.41
N VAL A 44 -5.64 -7.71 -5.07
CA VAL A 44 -5.54 -9.16 -5.37
C VAL A 44 -5.89 -10.05 -4.20
N GLU A 45 -5.71 -9.57 -2.98
CA GLU A 45 -6.01 -10.38 -1.80
C GLU A 45 -7.52 -10.43 -1.56
N PRO A 46 -8.06 -11.61 -1.19
CA PRO A 46 -9.45 -11.66 -0.76
C PRO A 46 -9.58 -10.85 0.53
N TYR A 47 -10.56 -9.95 0.58
CA TYR A 47 -10.89 -9.07 1.71
C TYR A 47 -10.87 -9.74 3.10
N ILE A 48 -11.07 -11.06 3.17
CA ILE A 48 -11.07 -11.83 4.43
C ILE A 48 -9.68 -12.08 5.04
N LEU A 49 -8.60 -11.89 4.27
CA LEU A 49 -7.23 -12.08 4.75
C LEU A 49 -6.58 -10.79 5.23
N ASP A 50 -7.18 -9.64 4.93
CA ASP A 50 -6.72 -8.33 5.38
C ASP A 50 -7.21 -8.04 6.81
N PHE A 51 -6.29 -7.58 7.65
CA PHE A 51 -6.53 -7.40 9.08
C PHE A 51 -7.53 -6.26 9.30
N ARG A 52 -8.66 -6.60 9.91
CA ARG A 52 -9.77 -5.68 10.16
C ARG A 52 -10.14 -4.90 8.90
N HIS A 53 -10.16 -5.57 7.75
CA HIS A 53 -10.48 -4.96 6.44
C HIS A 53 -11.70 -4.01 6.50
N ILE A 54 -12.82 -4.47 7.08
CA ILE A 54 -14.04 -3.64 7.19
C ILE A 54 -13.81 -2.38 8.04
N ALA A 55 -12.93 -2.45 9.05
CA ALA A 55 -12.59 -1.29 9.85
C ALA A 55 -11.65 -0.33 9.09
N LYS A 56 -10.72 -0.84 8.30
CA LYS A 56 -9.80 -0.04 7.45
C LYS A 56 -10.54 0.72 6.36
N HIS A 57 -11.45 0.04 5.66
CA HIS A 57 -12.21 0.57 4.52
C HIS A 57 -13.49 1.31 4.95
N VAL A 58 -13.33 2.50 5.51
CA VAL A 58 -14.43 3.38 5.93
C VAL A 58 -14.24 4.81 5.40
N PRO A 59 -15.31 5.58 5.14
CA PRO A 59 -15.14 6.99 4.82
C PRO A 59 -14.62 7.76 6.03
N ILE A 60 -13.81 8.80 5.80
CA ILE A 60 -13.45 9.75 6.86
C ILE A 60 -14.71 10.55 7.22
N PRO A 61 -15.23 10.49 8.46
CA PRO A 61 -16.46 11.18 8.82
C PRO A 61 -16.25 12.70 8.81
N ALA A 62 -17.27 13.44 8.38
CA ALA A 62 -17.27 14.91 8.35
C ALA A 62 -17.47 15.52 9.75
N ILE A 63 -16.54 15.22 10.66
CA ILE A 63 -16.47 15.76 12.02
C ILE A 63 -15.25 16.68 12.15
N ALA A 64 -15.22 17.50 13.21
CA ALA A 64 -14.06 18.35 13.47
C ALA A 64 -12.82 17.49 13.73
N ALA A 65 -11.75 17.75 12.98
CA ALA A 65 -10.47 17.10 13.18
C ALA A 65 -9.76 17.66 14.42
N GLN A 66 -9.11 16.79 15.17
CA GLN A 66 -8.20 17.18 16.25
C GLN A 66 -6.82 17.45 15.67
N GLU A 67 -6.28 18.64 15.93
CA GLU A 67 -4.91 18.99 15.55
C GLU A 67 -3.91 18.26 16.46
N ILE A 68 -3.04 17.46 15.88
CA ILE A 68 -2.00 16.70 16.58
C ILE A 68 -0.68 16.72 15.80
N GLY A 69 0.42 16.39 16.48
CA GLY A 69 1.72 16.15 15.85
C GLY A 69 2.04 14.65 15.73
N VAL A 70 3.07 14.33 14.95
CA VAL A 70 3.59 12.96 14.82
C VAL A 70 4.06 12.41 16.18
N ASP A 71 4.66 13.26 17.01
CA ASP A 71 5.07 12.96 18.38
C ASP A 71 3.90 12.52 19.27
N THR A 72 2.72 13.11 19.07
CA THR A 72 1.51 12.71 19.78
C THR A 72 1.10 11.30 19.39
N ILE A 73 1.13 10.96 18.11
CA ILE A 73 0.80 9.61 17.60
C ILE A 73 1.77 8.58 18.17
N LEU A 74 3.08 8.87 18.11
CA LEU A 74 4.14 8.02 18.65
C LEU A 74 4.03 7.78 20.17
N SER A 75 3.32 8.65 20.89
CA SER A 75 3.10 8.53 22.34
C SER A 75 1.85 7.73 22.70
N TRP A 76 1.02 7.34 21.72
CA TRP A 76 -0.21 6.61 21.99
C TRP A 76 0.08 5.23 22.57
N THR A 77 -0.65 4.90 23.63
CA THR A 77 -0.64 3.56 24.22
C THR A 77 -1.13 2.55 23.18
N GLN A 78 -0.38 1.48 23.01
CA GLN A 78 -0.75 0.35 22.15
C GLN A 78 -1.37 -0.77 22.98
N ASP A 79 -2.41 -1.37 22.44
CA ASP A 79 -3.01 -2.57 22.99
C ASP A 79 -2.11 -3.78 22.72
N ALA A 80 -2.03 -4.67 23.72
CA ALA A 80 -1.23 -5.89 23.59
C ALA A 80 -1.77 -6.84 22.51
N PHE A 81 -3.05 -6.71 22.17
CA PHE A 81 -3.73 -7.52 21.16
C PHE A 81 -4.98 -6.81 20.67
N VAL A 82 -5.11 -6.70 19.34
CA VAL A 82 -6.33 -6.29 18.66
C VAL A 82 -6.82 -7.47 17.82
N ALA A 83 -8.09 -7.86 17.97
CA ALA A 83 -8.62 -9.01 17.24
C ALA A 83 -8.78 -8.69 15.74
N PRO A 84 -8.53 -9.66 14.83
CA PRO A 84 -8.60 -9.43 13.37
C PRO A 84 -9.95 -8.94 12.82
N ASP A 85 -11.04 -9.11 13.57
CA ASP A 85 -12.38 -8.67 13.22
C ASP A 85 -12.94 -7.61 14.19
N ALA A 86 -12.11 -7.10 15.11
CA ALA A 86 -12.54 -6.10 16.07
C ALA A 86 -13.03 -4.82 15.36
N PRO A 87 -14.20 -4.28 15.74
CA PRO A 87 -14.64 -3.00 15.20
C PRO A 87 -13.72 -1.87 15.68
N ARG A 88 -13.80 -0.70 15.02
CA ARG A 88 -13.15 0.51 15.53
C ARG A 88 -13.71 0.89 16.89
N THR A 89 -12.85 1.29 17.82
CA THR A 89 -13.29 1.82 19.13
C THR A 89 -12.44 2.98 19.61
N GLY A 90 -12.95 3.74 20.59
CA GLY A 90 -12.18 4.78 21.27
C GLY A 90 -11.57 5.82 20.33
N ARG A 91 -10.23 5.88 20.29
CA ARG A 91 -9.48 6.82 19.45
C ARG A 91 -9.69 6.58 17.97
N GLU A 92 -9.95 5.34 17.56
CA GLU A 92 -10.14 5.00 16.15
C GLU A 92 -11.41 5.59 15.53
N LEU A 93 -12.31 6.11 16.36
CA LEU A 93 -13.52 6.82 15.94
C LEU A 93 -13.32 8.34 15.78
N GLN A 94 -12.09 8.82 15.98
CA GLN A 94 -11.73 10.23 15.92
C GLN A 94 -11.02 10.55 14.60
N VAL A 95 -11.19 11.80 14.15
CA VAL A 95 -10.47 12.35 12.99
C VAL A 95 -9.37 13.27 13.51
N PHE A 96 -8.19 13.16 12.90
CA PHE A 96 -7.00 13.91 13.24
C PHE A 96 -6.48 14.65 12.03
N HIS A 97 -5.93 15.82 12.28
CA HIS A 97 -5.18 16.59 11.31
C HIS A 97 -3.75 16.80 11.83
N VAL A 98 -2.78 16.43 11.00
CA VAL A 98 -1.35 16.70 11.22
C VAL A 98 -0.98 17.80 10.26
N ALA A 99 -0.97 19.04 10.74
CA ALA A 99 -0.72 20.22 9.91
C ALA A 99 0.73 20.31 9.39
N THR A 100 1.68 19.64 10.04
CA THR A 100 3.08 19.66 9.65
C THR A 100 3.74 18.33 10.01
N ALA A 101 4.19 17.62 8.98
CA ALA A 101 5.06 16.45 9.07
C ALA A 101 6.01 16.43 7.87
N PHE A 102 6.96 15.50 7.88
CA PHE A 102 7.85 15.23 6.77
C PHE A 102 7.58 13.83 6.21
N LEU A 103 7.23 13.77 4.94
CA LEU A 103 7.10 12.53 4.19
C LEU A 103 8.49 11.95 3.93
N GLN A 104 8.71 10.72 4.40
CA GLN A 104 9.99 10.03 4.29
C GLN A 104 9.96 8.94 3.22
N GLU A 105 8.86 8.20 3.13
CA GLU A 105 8.65 7.07 2.23
C GLU A 105 7.25 7.19 1.60
N ALA A 106 7.11 6.83 0.33
CA ALA A 106 5.81 6.64 -0.31
C ALA A 106 5.86 5.45 -1.27
N SER A 107 4.95 4.49 -1.11
CA SER A 107 4.81 3.33 -1.98
C SER A 107 3.36 2.89 -2.14
N VAL A 108 3.12 1.98 -3.09
CA VAL A 108 1.82 1.34 -3.27
C VAL A 108 1.95 -0.09 -2.79
N ASN A 109 1.10 -0.49 -1.86
CA ASN A 109 1.02 -1.88 -1.46
C ASN A 109 0.46 -2.69 -2.63
N SER A 110 1.22 -3.70 -3.06
CA SER A 110 0.89 -4.47 -4.26
C SER A 110 -0.24 -5.49 -4.06
N ALA A 111 -0.65 -5.72 -2.81
CA ALA A 111 -1.70 -6.67 -2.46
C ALA A 111 -3.09 -6.00 -2.40
N ASP A 112 -3.22 -4.91 -1.66
CA ASP A 112 -4.48 -4.20 -1.38
C ASP A 112 -4.60 -2.87 -2.15
N CYS A 113 -3.55 -2.44 -2.86
CA CYS A 113 -3.48 -1.20 -3.64
C CYS A 113 -3.57 0.08 -2.81
N ASP A 114 -3.44 0.01 -1.50
CA ASP A 114 -3.39 1.20 -0.66
C ASP A 114 -2.08 1.96 -0.90
N VAL A 115 -2.15 3.28 -0.80
CA VAL A 115 -0.95 4.11 -0.86
C VAL A 115 -0.39 4.22 0.54
N HIS A 116 0.74 3.58 0.75
CA HIS A 116 1.51 3.59 1.99
C HIS A 116 2.40 4.83 2.00
N PHE A 117 2.39 5.54 3.12
CA PHE A 117 3.28 6.65 3.40
C PHE A 117 3.89 6.49 4.79
N GLU A 118 5.14 6.89 4.93
CA GLU A 118 5.76 7.04 6.25
C GLU A 118 6.10 8.49 6.52
N ILE A 119 5.65 8.98 7.68
CA ILE A 119 5.80 10.38 8.06
C ILE A 119 6.59 10.48 9.35
N SER A 120 7.42 11.51 9.48
CA SER A 120 8.12 11.83 10.72
C SER A 120 7.98 13.30 11.10
N MET A 121 8.29 13.62 12.35
CA MET A 121 8.21 15.00 12.86
C MET A 121 9.26 15.92 12.22
N THR A 122 10.39 15.36 11.75
CA THR A 122 11.53 16.13 11.23
C THR A 122 12.00 15.56 9.90
N ALA A 123 12.76 16.33 9.13
CA ALA A 123 13.33 15.85 7.87
C ALA A 123 14.46 14.81 8.04
N ASP A 124 14.87 14.49 9.27
CA ASP A 124 15.90 13.47 9.51
C ASP A 124 15.40 12.09 9.08
N LYS A 125 16.20 11.41 8.27
CA LYS A 125 15.91 10.09 7.72
C LYS A 125 15.85 9.00 8.78
N ASN A 126 16.48 9.20 9.93
CA ASN A 126 16.45 8.26 11.05
C ASN A 126 15.42 8.66 12.14
N ALA A 127 14.58 9.66 11.87
CA ALA A 127 13.55 10.04 12.81
C ALA A 127 12.47 8.94 12.90
N PRO A 128 11.93 8.66 14.11
CA PRO A 128 10.81 7.74 14.27
C PRO A 128 9.62 8.11 13.39
N ARG A 129 9.01 7.09 12.78
CA ARG A 129 7.97 7.25 11.77
C ARG A 129 6.64 6.66 12.19
N VAL A 130 5.60 7.22 11.60
CA VAL A 130 4.21 6.77 11.69
C VAL A 130 3.74 6.44 10.28
N ILE A 131 3.00 5.34 10.14
CA ILE A 131 2.38 4.95 8.88
C ILE A 131 1.12 5.79 8.66
N VAL A 132 0.90 6.16 7.40
CA VAL A 132 -0.31 6.80 6.91
C VAL A 132 -0.71 6.08 5.64
N GLU A 133 -1.97 5.64 5.55
CA GLU A 133 -2.46 4.92 4.36
C GLU A 133 -3.67 5.63 3.74
N THR A 134 -3.60 5.85 2.42
CA THR A 134 -4.76 6.26 1.62
C THR A 134 -5.32 5.04 0.88
N ILE A 135 -6.53 4.62 1.28
CA ILE A 135 -7.14 3.37 0.80
C ILE A 135 -7.51 3.39 -0.68
N VAL A 136 -7.59 2.20 -1.28
CA VAL A 136 -7.90 1.98 -2.70
C VAL A 136 -9.28 2.48 -3.13
N ASP A 137 -10.23 2.60 -2.19
CA ASP A 137 -11.63 2.93 -2.46
C ASP A 137 -11.82 4.15 -3.35
N SER A 138 -12.83 4.07 -4.20
CA SER A 138 -13.06 5.06 -5.27
C SER A 138 -13.22 6.50 -4.77
N GLU A 139 -13.69 6.69 -3.53
CA GLU A 139 -13.82 8.02 -2.92
C GLU A 139 -12.46 8.68 -2.64
N PHE A 140 -11.40 7.89 -2.43
CA PHE A 140 -10.03 8.36 -2.19
C PHE A 140 -9.20 8.47 -3.47
N CYS A 141 -9.71 8.03 -4.63
CA CYS A 141 -8.99 8.10 -5.91
C CYS A 141 -8.45 9.51 -6.20
N SER A 142 -9.25 10.55 -5.96
CA SER A 142 -8.82 11.94 -6.19
C SER A 142 -7.63 12.34 -5.30
N ALA A 143 -7.62 11.91 -4.03
CA ALA A 143 -6.51 12.13 -3.11
C ALA A 143 -5.26 11.37 -3.55
N ARG A 144 -5.40 10.11 -3.98
CA ARG A 144 -4.30 9.28 -4.49
C ARG A 144 -3.65 9.90 -5.72
N GLN A 145 -4.46 10.34 -6.69
CA GLN A 145 -3.95 11.03 -7.89
C GLN A 145 -3.31 12.38 -7.56
N ALA A 146 -3.86 13.12 -6.59
CA ALA A 146 -3.25 14.36 -6.13
C ALA A 146 -1.86 14.11 -5.51
N ALA A 147 -1.73 13.16 -4.59
CA ALA A 147 -0.45 12.78 -3.99
C ALA A 147 0.56 12.34 -5.06
N GLN A 148 0.16 11.44 -5.96
CA GLN A 148 1.00 10.99 -7.09
C GLN A 148 1.47 12.17 -7.97
N SER A 149 0.56 13.07 -8.33
CA SER A 149 0.88 14.22 -9.17
C SER A 149 1.87 15.17 -8.48
N GLN A 150 1.69 15.42 -7.19
CA GLN A 150 2.57 16.31 -6.44
C GLN A 150 3.95 15.69 -6.22
N LEU A 151 4.03 14.41 -5.86
CA LEU A 151 5.31 13.69 -5.78
C LEU A 151 6.08 13.77 -7.10
N LYS A 152 5.39 13.60 -8.23
CA LYS A 152 6.00 13.72 -9.55
C LYS A 152 6.61 15.11 -9.81
N LYS A 153 5.99 16.18 -9.32
CA LYS A 153 6.56 17.54 -9.41
C LYS A 153 7.84 17.70 -8.58
N HIS A 154 7.96 16.93 -7.50
CA HIS A 154 9.16 16.83 -6.68
C HIS A 154 10.16 15.77 -7.17
N GLY A 155 9.98 15.26 -8.39
CA GLY A 155 10.90 14.31 -9.02
C GLY A 155 10.81 12.88 -8.47
N PHE A 156 9.73 12.54 -7.77
CA PHE A 156 9.48 11.21 -7.22
C PHE A 156 8.32 10.53 -7.97
N THR A 157 8.55 9.32 -8.49
CA THR A 157 7.51 8.53 -9.15
C THR A 157 6.87 7.59 -8.14
N LEU A 158 5.55 7.69 -8.00
CA LEU A 158 4.73 6.79 -7.20
C LEU A 158 3.76 6.05 -8.12
N ASP A 159 3.90 4.73 -8.24
CA ASP A 159 2.95 3.84 -8.92
C ASP A 159 3.08 2.42 -8.37
N SER A 160 2.32 1.46 -8.89
CA SER A 160 2.39 0.05 -8.45
C SER A 160 3.77 -0.62 -8.57
N SER A 161 4.70 -0.02 -9.33
CA SER A 161 6.06 -0.52 -9.57
C SER A 161 7.17 0.40 -9.07
N HIS A 162 6.81 1.62 -8.63
CA HIS A 162 7.76 2.64 -8.19
C HIS A 162 7.29 3.28 -6.87
N GLY A 163 8.25 3.52 -5.99
CA GLY A 163 8.01 4.10 -4.67
C GLY A 163 9.24 3.87 -3.79
N GLY A 164 9.03 3.89 -2.47
CA GLY A 164 10.06 3.70 -1.47
C GLY A 164 10.51 5.00 -0.83
N GLU A 165 11.74 4.99 -0.31
CA GLU A 165 12.30 6.12 0.41
C GLU A 165 12.49 7.33 -0.51
N LEU A 166 11.96 8.48 -0.12
CA LEU A 166 12.15 9.72 -0.85
C LEU A 166 13.62 10.18 -0.71
N PRO A 167 14.29 10.60 -1.80
CA PRO A 167 15.65 11.12 -1.71
C PRO A 167 15.79 12.34 -0.79
N GLN A 168 14.74 13.17 -0.73
CA GLN A 168 14.62 14.30 0.17
C GLN A 168 13.24 14.26 0.83
N ALA A 169 13.20 14.40 2.16
CA ALA A 169 11.94 14.45 2.88
C ALA A 169 11.12 15.69 2.46
N LEU A 170 9.81 15.51 2.27
CA LEU A 170 8.91 16.58 1.81
C LEU A 170 7.98 17.03 2.94
N PRO A 171 7.76 18.34 3.15
CA PRO A 171 6.75 18.79 4.10
C PRO A 171 5.36 18.39 3.60
N ILE A 172 4.50 17.88 4.48
CA ILE A 172 3.15 17.47 4.16
C ILE A 172 2.16 17.85 5.27
N ALA A 173 0.88 17.77 4.93
CA ALA A 173 -0.22 17.71 5.90
C ALA A 173 -1.04 16.44 5.69
N VAL A 174 -1.63 15.92 6.77
CA VAL A 174 -2.43 14.69 6.75
C VAL A 174 -3.76 14.92 7.45
N LEU A 175 -4.85 14.46 6.85
CA LEU A 175 -6.16 14.33 7.50
C LEU A 175 -6.54 12.86 7.50
N GLY A 176 -6.78 12.25 8.66
CA GLY A 176 -7.09 10.82 8.72
C GLY A 176 -7.73 10.38 10.02
N MET A 177 -8.13 9.11 10.06
CA MET A 177 -8.61 8.46 11.28
C MET A 177 -7.50 7.68 11.95
N ALA A 178 -7.44 7.65 13.27
CA ALA A 178 -6.52 6.74 13.95
C ALA A 178 -6.93 5.28 13.67
N PHE A 179 -5.95 4.42 13.48
CA PHE A 179 -6.17 2.98 13.42
C PHE A 179 -5.01 2.28 14.14
N GLU A 180 -5.34 1.29 14.96
CA GLU A 180 -4.32 0.42 15.55
C GLU A 180 -4.24 -0.87 14.74
N ASP A 181 -3.14 -1.02 14.03
CA ASP A 181 -2.80 -2.25 13.34
C ASP A 181 -2.18 -3.27 14.31
N PHE A 182 -1.87 -4.46 13.82
CA PHE A 182 -1.10 -5.45 14.57
C PHE A 182 0.40 -5.33 14.28
N ASP A 183 1.24 -5.83 15.19
CA ASP A 183 2.69 -5.86 14.98
C ASP A 183 3.02 -6.79 13.80
N HIS A 184 3.27 -6.16 12.66
CA HIS A 184 3.76 -6.77 11.44
C HIS A 184 4.81 -5.85 10.82
N SER A 185 5.78 -6.40 10.09
CA SER A 185 6.85 -5.61 9.48
C SER A 185 6.38 -4.82 8.24
N ARG A 186 5.27 -4.07 8.33
CA ARG A 186 4.66 -3.26 7.24
C ARG A 186 5.26 -1.86 7.14
N GLY A 187 6.57 -1.74 7.23
CA GLY A 187 7.23 -0.45 7.03
C GLY A 187 8.74 -0.57 7.10
N SER A 188 9.41 0.56 6.99
CA SER A 188 10.83 0.68 7.24
C SER A 188 11.16 0.36 8.70
N VAL A 189 12.45 0.16 8.96
CA VAL A 189 12.98 -0.05 10.32
C VAL A 189 12.77 1.15 11.25
N ASP A 190 12.36 2.30 10.70
CA ASP A 190 12.15 3.54 11.44
C ASP A 190 10.68 3.74 11.87
N VAL A 191 9.75 2.89 11.39
CA VAL A 191 8.37 2.86 11.91
C VAL A 191 8.41 2.41 13.36
N ALA A 192 7.87 3.25 14.25
CA ALA A 192 8.08 3.12 15.70
C ALA A 192 6.81 2.89 16.50
N THR A 193 5.67 2.63 15.83
CA THR A 193 4.38 2.37 16.47
C THR A 193 3.47 1.54 15.55
N ASN A 194 2.51 0.82 16.14
CA ASN A 194 1.43 0.15 15.40
C ASN A 194 0.25 1.09 15.10
N TRP A 195 0.30 2.31 15.63
CA TRP A 195 -0.70 3.33 15.32
C TRP A 195 -0.41 3.95 13.95
N GLU A 196 -1.44 4.03 13.14
CA GLU A 196 -1.41 4.68 11.84
C GLU A 196 -2.56 5.69 11.71
N LEU A 197 -2.46 6.53 10.67
CA LEU A 197 -3.62 7.26 10.17
C LEU A 197 -4.16 6.52 8.94
N HIS A 198 -5.26 5.81 9.13
CA HIS A 198 -5.90 4.97 8.12
C HIS A 198 -7.42 4.98 8.34
N PRO A 199 -8.24 5.35 7.33
CA PRO A 199 -7.81 5.93 6.07
C PRO A 199 -7.41 7.38 6.24
N ALA A 200 -6.57 7.87 5.34
CA ALA A 200 -6.07 9.23 5.36
C ALA A 200 -5.98 9.88 3.98
N ILE A 201 -5.97 11.20 3.97
CA ILE A 201 -5.71 12.08 2.83
C ILE A 201 -4.40 12.81 3.11
N VAL A 202 -3.41 12.63 2.23
CA VAL A 202 -2.11 13.32 2.30
C VAL A 202 -2.09 14.50 1.33
N THR A 203 -1.71 15.67 1.84
CA THR A 203 -1.52 16.89 1.04
C THR A 203 -0.04 17.24 0.96
N ILE A 204 0.47 17.35 -0.27
CA ILE A 204 1.85 17.68 -0.58
C ILE A 204 1.86 19.05 -1.29
N PRO A 205 2.58 20.06 -0.78
CA PRO A 205 2.62 21.41 -1.33
C PRO A 205 3.40 21.50 -2.65
#